data_AF-A0A240E7L0-F1
#
_entry.id   AF-A0A240E7L0-F1
#
_cell.length_a   1.000
_cell.length_b   1.000
_cell.length_c   1.000
_cell.angle_alpha   90.00
_cell.angle_beta   90.00
_cell.angle_gamma   90.00
#
_symmetry.space_group_name_H-M   'P 1'
#
loop_
_entity.id
_entity.type
_entity.pdbx_description
1 polymer ?
#
loop_
_entity_poly.entity_id
_entity_poly.type
_entity_poly.pdbx_seq_one_letter_code
_entity_poly.pdbx_strand_id
1 'polypeptide(L)'
;MRVKPLIRQYQKGVGLLEALVAVLLSSIVILGAAYSTGRILANQKQTNMQYIVINELRTKLQTATTAEKKDWCDGTGIPTITLPGESTTQNITVTCASVNVTVNSTASNNKTIAMTQPIKFEIESALLGGKLTVGETL
;
A
#
# COMPACT_ATOMS: atom_id res chain seq x y z
N MET A 1 12.13 70.94 -20.32
CA MET A 1 11.17 70.67 -19.22
C MET A 1 11.68 69.44 -18.46
N ARG A 2 12.24 69.61 -17.25
CA ARG A 2 12.78 68.49 -16.44
C ARG A 2 11.72 68.08 -15.41
N VAL A 3 11.13 66.90 -15.59
CA VAL A 3 10.22 66.31 -14.60
C VAL A 3 11.09 65.71 -13.48
N LYS A 4 11.12 66.37 -12.32
CA LYS A 4 11.72 65.81 -11.11
C LYS A 4 10.82 64.68 -10.59
N PRO A 5 11.33 63.46 -10.36
CA PRO A 5 10.55 62.46 -9.65
C PRO A 5 10.52 62.86 -8.17
N LEU A 6 9.38 63.40 -7.72
CA LEU A 6 9.04 63.56 -6.31
C LEU A 6 8.57 62.21 -5.75
N ILE A 7 9.47 61.23 -5.70
CA ILE A 7 9.25 59.99 -4.95
C ILE A 7 10.51 59.70 -4.17
N ARG A 8 10.81 60.57 -3.20
CA ARG A 8 11.99 60.44 -2.38
C ARG A 8 11.64 61.06 -1.04
N GLN A 9 11.12 60.24 -0.11
CA GLN A 9 11.31 60.30 1.35
C GLN A 9 10.35 59.34 2.11
N TYR A 10 9.21 58.91 1.53
CA TYR A 10 8.27 57.97 2.20
C TYR A 10 8.50 56.47 1.90
N GLN A 11 9.54 56.13 1.13
CA GLN A 11 9.79 54.74 0.68
C GLN A 11 10.79 53.95 1.55
N LYS A 12 11.34 54.54 2.62
CA LYS A 12 12.37 53.87 3.43
C LYS A 12 11.85 53.06 4.63
N GLY A 13 10.57 53.24 5.01
CA GLY A 13 9.94 52.48 6.10
C GLY A 13 9.01 51.35 5.62
N VAL A 14 8.27 51.58 4.54
CA VAL A 14 7.26 50.64 4.04
C VAL A 14 7.89 49.37 3.44
N GLY A 15 9.05 49.49 2.77
CA GLY A 15 9.73 48.32 2.19
C GLY A 15 10.28 47.33 3.22
N LEU A 16 10.62 47.79 4.43
CA LEU A 16 11.09 46.91 5.51
C LEU A 16 9.92 46.15 6.16
N LEU A 17 8.77 46.82 6.32
CA LEU A 17 7.53 46.19 6.75
C LEU A 17 7.05 45.15 5.72
N GLU A 18 7.06 45.50 4.43
CA GLU A 18 6.68 44.60 3.35
C GLU A 18 7.59 43.37 3.28
N ALA A 19 8.92 43.56 3.43
CA ALA A 19 9.85 42.44 3.52
C ALA A 19 9.58 41.55 4.73
N LEU A 20 9.25 42.12 5.89
CA LEU A 20 8.92 41.36 7.10
C LEU A 20 7.63 40.55 6.91
N VAL A 21 6.60 41.14 6.29
CA VAL A 21 5.36 40.44 5.96
C VAL A 21 5.61 39.34 4.92
N ALA A 22 6.41 39.60 3.89
CA ALA A 22 6.77 38.60 2.88
C ALA A 22 7.53 37.41 3.48
N VAL A 23 8.50 37.67 4.37
CA VAL A 23 9.24 36.61 5.09
C VAL A 23 8.31 35.82 6.02
N LEU A 24 7.41 36.50 6.72
CA LEU A 24 6.42 35.86 7.59
C LEU A 24 5.51 34.91 6.79
N LEU A 25 4.93 35.38 5.68
CA LEU A 25 4.08 34.56 4.82
C LEU A 25 4.85 33.38 4.21
N SER A 26 6.08 33.61 3.76
CA SER A 26 6.94 32.55 3.22
C SER A 26 7.25 31.48 4.27
N SER A 27 7.50 31.88 5.52
CA SER A 27 7.77 30.94 6.61
C SER A 27 6.57 30.02 6.90
N ILE A 28 5.35 30.57 6.87
CA ILE A 28 4.11 29.81 7.09
C ILE A 28 3.91 28.79 5.96
N VAL A 29 4.14 29.20 4.71
CA VAL A 29 4.03 28.30 3.55
C VAL A 29 5.05 27.17 3.62
N ILE A 30 6.31 27.47 3.94
CA ILE A 30 7.37 26.46 4.07
C ILE A 30 7.05 25.48 5.20
N LEU A 31 6.57 25.97 6.34
CA LEU A 31 6.19 25.10 7.47
C LEU A 31 5.01 24.19 7.12
N GLY A 32 4.00 24.74 6.42
CA GLY A 32 2.87 23.96 5.91
C GLY A 32 3.30 22.89 4.90
N ALA A 33 4.21 23.23 3.99
CA ALA A 33 4.77 22.30 3.02
C ALA A 33 5.59 21.18 3.68
N ALA A 34 6.40 21.51 4.70
CA ALA A 34 7.16 20.53 5.46
C ALA A 34 6.24 19.56 6.21
N TYR A 35 5.17 20.07 6.86
CA TYR A 35 4.18 19.24 7.54
C TYR A 35 3.46 18.28 6.58
N SER A 36 3.03 18.78 5.41
CA SER A 36 2.39 17.97 4.37
C SER A 36 3.33 16.88 3.84
N THR A 37 4.57 17.24 3.53
CA THR A 37 5.58 16.28 3.02
C THR A 37 5.87 15.18 4.03
N GLY A 38 5.93 15.50 5.33
CA GLY A 38 6.09 14.49 6.39
C GLY A 38 4.95 13.47 6.42
N ARG A 39 3.70 13.92 6.23
CA ARG A 39 2.53 13.03 6.12
C ARG A 39 2.58 12.18 4.84
N ILE A 40 3.00 12.76 3.72
CA ILE A 40 3.15 12.03 2.44
C ILE A 40 4.19 10.92 2.57
N LEU A 41 5.34 11.18 3.18
CA LEU A 41 6.40 10.18 3.39
C LEU A 41 5.94 9.02 4.27
N ALA A 42 5.20 9.32 5.34
CA ALA A 42 4.60 8.29 6.19
C ALA A 42 3.63 7.38 5.41
N ASN A 43 2.78 7.97 4.57
CA ASN A 43 1.86 7.23 3.71
C ASN A 43 2.60 6.42 2.64
N GLN A 44 3.63 7.00 1.99
CA GLN A 44 4.45 6.28 1.00
C GLN A 44 5.13 5.07 1.62
N LYS A 45 5.68 5.19 2.83
CA LYS A 45 6.24 4.05 3.56
C LYS A 45 5.21 2.94 3.73
N GLN A 46 4.00 3.27 4.17
CA GLN A 46 2.92 2.30 4.34
C GLN A 46 2.53 1.63 3.02
N THR A 47 2.36 2.40 1.95
CA THR A 47 2.03 1.88 0.62
C THR A 47 3.13 0.96 0.08
N ASN A 48 4.41 1.32 0.23
CA ASN A 48 5.52 0.46 -0.17
C ASN A 48 5.54 -0.85 0.61
N MET A 49 5.27 -0.82 1.93
CA MET A 49 5.15 -2.03 2.74
C MET A 49 4.00 -2.92 2.26
N GLN A 50 2.84 -2.34 1.96
CA GLN A 50 1.73 -3.10 1.38
C GLN A 50 2.14 -3.79 0.08
N TYR A 51 2.82 -3.10 -0.85
CA TYR A 51 3.27 -3.72 -2.10
C TYR A 51 4.24 -4.89 -1.87
N ILE A 52 5.17 -4.76 -0.93
CA ILE A 52 6.11 -5.83 -0.57
C ILE A 52 5.34 -7.04 -0.03
N VAL A 53 4.43 -6.83 0.92
CA VAL A 53 3.63 -7.90 1.52
C VAL A 53 2.72 -8.55 0.48
N ILE A 54 2.08 -7.78 -0.40
CA ILE A 54 1.27 -8.34 -1.50
C ILE A 54 2.13 -9.23 -2.40
N ASN A 55 3.32 -8.76 -2.78
CA ASN A 55 4.21 -9.51 -3.64
C ASN A 55 4.68 -10.80 -2.96
N GLU A 56 5.07 -10.72 -1.69
CA GLU A 56 5.45 -11.90 -0.91
C GLU A 56 4.29 -12.90 -0.80
N LEU A 57 3.07 -12.43 -0.51
CA LEU A 57 1.88 -13.29 -0.48
C LEU A 57 1.61 -13.96 -1.84
N ARG A 58 1.76 -13.23 -2.94
CA ARG A 58 1.64 -13.81 -4.29
C ARG A 58 2.75 -14.83 -4.56
N THR A 59 3.99 -14.56 -4.19
CA THR A 59 5.09 -15.52 -4.32
C THR A 59 4.82 -16.76 -3.48
N LYS A 60 4.33 -16.61 -2.24
CA LYS A 60 3.93 -17.75 -1.38
C LYS A 60 2.81 -18.58 -2.03
N LEU A 61 1.80 -17.95 -2.64
CA LEU A 61 0.77 -18.65 -3.42
C LEU A 61 1.33 -19.41 -4.63
N GLN A 62 2.28 -18.80 -5.35
CA GLN A 62 2.83 -19.37 -6.57
C GLN A 62 3.82 -20.51 -6.29
N THR A 63 4.68 -20.37 -5.28
CA THR A 63 5.71 -21.35 -4.92
C THR A 63 5.17 -22.50 -4.08
N ALA A 64 4.04 -22.33 -3.38
CA ALA A 64 3.47 -23.38 -2.56
C ALA A 64 3.11 -24.63 -3.37
N THR A 65 3.50 -25.78 -2.81
CA THR A 65 3.19 -27.09 -3.35
C THR A 65 1.68 -27.39 -3.25
N THR A 66 1.21 -28.37 -4.02
CA THR A 66 -0.20 -28.78 -4.00
C THR A 66 -0.63 -29.35 -2.64
N ALA A 67 0.30 -29.93 -1.87
CA ALA A 67 0.06 -30.40 -0.51
C ALA A 67 -0.14 -29.24 0.47
N GLU A 68 0.75 -28.24 0.45
CA GLU A 68 0.62 -27.06 1.31
C GLU A 68 -0.65 -26.26 1.01
N LYS A 69 -1.01 -26.11 -0.28
CA LYS A 69 -2.27 -25.48 -0.70
C LYS A 69 -3.48 -26.23 -0.16
N LYS A 70 -3.41 -27.56 -0.10
CA LYS A 70 -4.46 -28.41 0.46
C LYS A 70 -4.54 -28.25 1.98
N ASP A 71 -3.41 -28.24 2.68
CA ASP A 71 -3.35 -28.05 4.13
C ASP A 71 -3.87 -26.67 4.57
N TRP A 72 -3.62 -25.63 3.76
CA TRP A 72 -4.16 -24.28 3.99
C TRP A 72 -5.67 -24.21 3.80
N CYS A 73 -6.22 -25.00 2.88
CA CYS A 73 -7.67 -25.08 2.65
C CYS A 73 -8.39 -26.00 3.63
N ASP A 74 -7.72 -27.04 4.11
CA ASP A 74 -8.23 -27.99 5.10
C ASP A 74 -8.07 -27.45 6.54
N GLY A 75 -7.38 -26.32 6.72
CA GLY A 75 -7.19 -25.63 8.00
C GLY A 75 -6.17 -26.29 8.93
N THR A 76 -5.41 -27.28 8.45
CA THR A 76 -4.38 -28.01 9.19
C THR A 76 -3.05 -27.28 9.22
N GLY A 77 -2.81 -26.35 8.28
CA GLY A 77 -1.66 -25.44 8.26
C GLY A 77 -2.09 -23.99 8.03
N ILE A 78 -1.64 -23.07 8.89
CA ILE A 78 -1.90 -21.64 8.73
C ILE A 78 -0.64 -21.00 8.14
N PRO A 79 -0.71 -20.37 6.95
CA PRO A 79 0.45 -19.69 6.41
C PRO A 79 0.78 -18.46 7.27
N THR A 80 2.08 -18.27 7.53
CA THR A 80 2.58 -17.13 8.31
C THR A 80 3.55 -16.30 7.48
N ILE A 81 3.56 -14.99 7.73
CA ILE A 81 4.52 -14.04 7.14
C ILE A 81 5.13 -13.16 8.23
N THR A 82 6.38 -12.77 8.06
CA THR A 82 7.05 -11.83 8.95
C THR A 82 7.13 -10.49 8.24
N LEU A 83 6.50 -9.46 8.82
CA LEU A 83 6.55 -8.12 8.22
C LEU A 83 7.93 -7.49 8.44
N PRO A 84 8.47 -6.76 7.45
CA PRO A 84 9.73 -6.05 7.61
C PRO A 84 9.59 -4.97 8.69
N GLY A 85 10.29 -5.16 9.81
CA GLY A 85 10.23 -4.28 10.98
C GLY A 85 9.51 -4.85 12.20
N GLU A 86 8.92 -6.05 12.08
CA GLU A 86 8.45 -6.84 13.23
C GLU A 86 9.22 -8.14 13.39
N SER A 87 9.36 -8.58 14.65
CA SER A 87 9.89 -9.90 15.02
C SER A 87 8.80 -10.95 15.18
N THR A 88 7.53 -10.54 15.11
CA THR A 88 6.35 -11.37 15.31
C THR A 88 5.79 -11.85 13.97
N THR A 89 5.56 -13.15 13.86
CA THR A 89 4.92 -13.77 12.70
C THR A 89 3.42 -13.49 12.72
N GLN A 90 2.90 -12.99 11.60
CA GLN A 90 1.47 -12.75 11.40
C GLN A 90 0.81 -13.95 10.73
N ASN A 91 -0.35 -14.36 11.27
CA ASN A 91 -1.17 -15.43 10.72
C ASN A 91 -2.00 -14.90 9.55
N ILE A 92 -1.97 -15.62 8.43
CA ILE A 92 -2.72 -15.26 7.22
C ILE A 92 -4.05 -16.02 7.23
N THR A 93 -5.15 -15.30 7.06
CA THR A 93 -6.46 -15.92 6.87
C THR A 93 -6.61 -16.33 5.42
N VAL A 94 -6.90 -17.61 5.17
CA VAL A 94 -7.03 -18.18 3.82
C VAL A 94 -8.49 -18.46 3.50
N THR A 95 -8.96 -18.01 2.34
CA THR A 95 -10.24 -18.45 1.76
C THR A 95 -9.96 -19.31 0.54
N CYS A 96 -10.59 -20.48 0.49
CA CYS A 96 -10.47 -21.42 -0.62
C CYS A 96 -11.78 -21.60 -1.38
N ALA A 97 -11.67 -21.86 -2.68
CA ALA A 97 -12.80 -22.19 -3.54
C ALA A 97 -12.55 -23.50 -4.29
N SER A 98 -13.63 -24.21 -4.59
CA SER A 98 -13.61 -25.42 -5.42
C SER A 98 -13.78 -25.06 -6.89
N VAL A 99 -12.82 -25.48 -7.72
CA VAL A 99 -12.86 -25.38 -9.18
C VAL A 99 -13.06 -26.77 -9.77
N ASN A 100 -14.02 -26.92 -10.66
CA ASN A 100 -14.28 -28.18 -11.36
C ASN A 100 -13.67 -28.12 -12.76
N VAL A 101 -12.63 -28.93 -13.01
CA VAL A 101 -12.03 -29.06 -14.34
C VAL A 101 -12.56 -30.31 -15.01
N THR A 102 -13.26 -30.14 -16.13
CA THR A 102 -13.76 -31.26 -16.93
C THR A 102 -12.84 -31.46 -18.12
N VAL A 103 -12.14 -32.59 -18.18
CA VAL A 103 -11.36 -32.98 -19.36
C VAL A 103 -12.30 -33.70 -20.31
N ASN A 104 -12.64 -33.04 -21.42
CA ASN A 104 -13.44 -33.63 -22.48
C ASN A 104 -12.51 -34.32 -23.49
N SER A 105 -12.69 -35.62 -23.71
CA SER A 105 -11.91 -36.39 -24.68
C SER A 105 -12.85 -36.96 -25.74
N THR A 106 -12.41 -36.91 -27.00
CA THR A 106 -13.15 -37.41 -28.17
C THR A 106 -13.44 -38.91 -28.12
N ALA A 107 -12.81 -39.66 -27.21
CA ALA A 107 -12.98 -41.10 -27.02
C ALA A 107 -13.87 -41.48 -25.81
N SER A 108 -14.91 -40.68 -25.51
CA SER A 108 -15.98 -41.01 -24.57
C SER A 108 -15.59 -41.16 -23.08
N ASN A 109 -14.41 -40.69 -22.68
CA ASN A 109 -13.95 -40.69 -21.29
C ASN A 109 -13.91 -39.26 -20.74
N ASN A 110 -15.08 -38.74 -20.36
CA ASN A 110 -15.17 -37.43 -19.72
C ASN A 110 -14.96 -37.60 -18.21
N LYS A 111 -13.94 -36.94 -17.66
CA LYS A 111 -13.65 -36.98 -16.22
C LYS A 111 -13.60 -35.56 -15.67
N THR A 112 -14.46 -35.31 -14.67
CA THR A 112 -14.46 -34.07 -13.90
C THR A 112 -13.63 -34.27 -12.64
N ILE A 113 -12.63 -33.41 -12.46
CA ILE A 113 -11.79 -33.39 -11.26
C ILE A 113 -12.14 -32.10 -10.51
N ALA A 114 -12.65 -32.24 -9.30
CA ALA A 114 -12.83 -31.13 -8.37
C ALA A 114 -11.49 -30.83 -7.68
N MET A 115 -11.01 -29.60 -7.78
CA MET A 115 -9.80 -29.12 -7.11
C MET A 115 -10.15 -27.94 -6.20
N THR A 116 -9.76 -28.02 -4.94
CA THR A 116 -9.85 -26.89 -4.01
C THR A 116 -8.55 -26.09 -4.07
N GLN A 117 -8.65 -24.77 -4.25
CA GLN A 117 -7.48 -23.89 -4.32
C GLN A 117 -7.69 -22.62 -3.46
N PRO A 118 -6.63 -22.08 -2.86
CA PRO A 118 -6.70 -20.80 -2.16
C PRO A 118 -6.91 -19.66 -3.16
N ILE A 119 -7.98 -18.90 -2.98
CA ILE A 119 -8.36 -17.78 -3.87
C ILE A 119 -8.13 -16.42 -3.24
N LYS A 120 -7.98 -16.37 -1.90
CA LYS A 120 -7.87 -15.11 -1.15
C LYS A 120 -7.07 -15.30 0.13
N PHE A 121 -6.13 -14.40 0.35
CA PHE A 121 -5.36 -14.25 1.57
C PHE A 121 -5.67 -12.89 2.21
N GLU A 122 -5.90 -12.88 3.51
CA GLU A 122 -6.16 -11.68 4.29
C GLU A 122 -5.19 -11.59 5.47
N ILE A 123 -4.66 -10.39 5.70
CA ILE A 123 -3.80 -10.06 6.84
C ILE A 123 -4.27 -8.75 7.44
N GLU A 124 -4.28 -8.66 8.76
CA GLU A 124 -4.62 -7.44 9.48
C GLU A 124 -3.41 -6.94 10.27
N SER A 125 -2.91 -5.75 9.93
CA SER A 125 -1.81 -5.13 10.67
C SER A 125 -1.96 -3.61 10.74
N ALA A 126 -1.70 -3.05 11.92
CA ALA A 126 -1.64 -1.60 12.09
C ALA A 126 -0.55 -0.95 11.22
N LEU A 127 0.55 -1.67 10.94
CA LEU A 127 1.65 -1.20 10.07
C LEU A 127 1.26 -1.14 8.59
N LEU A 128 0.27 -1.92 8.19
CA LEU A 128 -0.32 -1.91 6.86
C LEU A 128 -1.48 -0.90 6.75
N GLY A 129 -1.83 -0.22 7.84
CA GLY A 129 -3.00 0.66 7.92
C GLY A 129 -4.33 -0.07 7.91
N GLY A 130 -4.36 -1.33 8.36
CA GLY A 130 -5.58 -2.13 8.51
C GLY A 130 -5.52 -3.45 7.76
N LYS A 131 -6.68 -3.86 7.23
CA LYS A 131 -6.87 -5.13 6.53
C LYS A 131 -6.35 -5.06 5.09
N LEU A 132 -5.39 -5.93 4.78
CA LEU A 132 -4.84 -6.12 3.45
C LEU A 132 -5.35 -7.46 2.89
N THR A 133 -5.83 -7.44 1.64
CA THR A 133 -6.39 -8.61 0.96
C THR A 133 -5.66 -8.83 -0.36
N VAL A 134 -5.28 -10.08 -0.64
CA VAL A 134 -4.65 -10.50 -1.89
C VAL A 134 -5.40 -11.70 -2.45
N GLY A 135 -5.90 -11.58 -3.68
CA GLY A 135 -6.64 -12.65 -4.34
C GLY A 135 -7.93 -12.13 -4.96
N GLU A 136 -8.71 -13.03 -5.55
CA GLU A 136 -9.95 -12.69 -6.24
C GLU A 136 -11.12 -12.74 -5.25
N THR A 137 -12.00 -11.75 -5.29
CA THR A 137 -13.33 -11.84 -4.68
C THR A 137 -14.20 -12.67 -5.60
N LEU A 138 -14.70 -13.81 -5.12
CA LEU A 138 -15.77 -14.54 -5.80
C LEU A 138 -16.97 -13.64 -6.07
#